data_AF-A0A7Y2BCK3-F1
#
_entry.id   AF-A0A7Y2BCK3-F1
#
_cell.length_a   1.000
_cell.length_b   1.000
_cell.length_c   1.000
_cell.angle_alpha   90.00
_cell.angle_beta   90.00
_cell.angle_gamma   90.00
#
_symmetry.space_group_name_H-M   'P 1'
#
loop_
_entity.id
_entity.type
_entity.pdbx_description
1 polymer ?
#
loop_
_entity_poly.entity_id
_entity_poly.type
_entity_poly.pdbx_seq_one_letter_code
_entity_poly.pdbx_strand_id
1 'polypeptide(L)'
;MIYKYGANGTLFRKVTINDSIPKVKDYIGDIDYLNEDIDKIKHQNGYIQKKDYCNPTLQLHLSDNEEISLDYYASGIFSTRIINPADSTKYLAEDSITLLPKFEVPVGKIFLADIGTCNSQPDRWQYNYTIKDHLGNTRVVFSDINDDGNIYPEDILSTHDYYPFGLELSKSESPKDNFKYLYQEVN
;
A
#
# COMPACT_ATOMS: atom_id res chain seq x y z
N MET A 1 -11.54 0.79 21.24
CA MET A 1 -11.38 1.94 20.32
C MET A 1 -12.11 3.14 20.91
N ILE A 2 -11.59 4.36 20.71
CA ILE A 2 -12.21 5.60 21.21
C ILE A 2 -12.39 6.54 20.01
N TYR A 3 -13.55 7.18 19.89
CA TYR A 3 -13.86 8.12 18.81
C TYR A 3 -14.18 9.51 19.39
N LYS A 4 -13.74 10.58 18.71
CA LYS A 4 -14.14 11.96 19.02
C LYS A 4 -14.80 12.59 17.80
N TYR A 5 -15.95 13.20 18.04
CA TYR A 5 -16.76 13.86 17.03
C TYR A 5 -16.95 15.34 17.36
N GLY A 6 -17.11 16.16 16.33
CA GLY A 6 -17.61 17.52 16.45
C GLY A 6 -19.09 17.56 16.82
N ALA A 7 -19.56 18.73 17.26
CA ALA A 7 -20.99 18.95 17.54
C ALA A 7 -21.89 18.76 16.30
N ASN A 8 -21.31 18.81 15.10
CA ASN A 8 -21.96 18.55 13.81
C ASN A 8 -21.92 17.07 13.39
N GLY A 9 -21.41 16.17 14.23
CA GLY A 9 -21.27 14.74 13.93
C GLY A 9 -20.05 14.36 13.09
N THR A 10 -19.20 15.32 12.70
CA THR A 10 -17.96 15.01 11.96
C THR A 10 -16.98 14.26 12.85
N LEU A 11 -16.46 13.13 12.37
CA LEU A 11 -15.39 12.40 13.05
C LEU A 11 -14.08 13.21 12.98
N PHE A 12 -13.46 13.47 14.13
CA PHE A 12 -12.18 14.17 14.23
C PHE A 12 -11.04 13.29 14.69
N ARG A 13 -11.30 12.27 15.52
CA ARG A 13 -10.24 11.40 16.03
C ARG A 13 -10.72 9.98 16.24
N LYS A 14 -9.86 9.01 15.91
CA LYS A 14 -9.96 7.61 16.29
C LYS A 14 -8.71 7.19 17.05
N VAL A 15 -8.87 6.58 18.22
CA VAL A 15 -7.78 5.98 19.00
C VAL A 15 -7.98 4.47 19.06
N THR A 16 -6.97 3.73 18.61
CA THR A 16 -6.92 2.27 18.68
C THR A 16 -5.82 1.88 19.66
N ILE A 17 -6.15 1.02 20.63
CA ILE A 17 -5.21 0.54 21.64
C ILE A 17 -5.06 -0.96 21.40
N ASN A 18 -3.99 -1.35 20.70
CA ASN A 18 -3.57 -2.74 20.56
C ASN A 18 -2.20 -2.83 21.24
N ASP A 19 -2.06 -3.67 22.26
CA ASP A 19 -0.79 -3.98 22.94
C ASP A 19 0.02 -2.78 23.48
N SER A 20 -0.68 -1.91 24.22
CA SER A 20 -0.12 -0.80 25.05
C SER A 20 0.38 0.45 24.32
N ILE A 21 0.54 0.45 23.00
CA ILE A 21 0.85 1.68 22.25
C ILE A 21 -0.43 2.20 21.56
N PRO A 22 -0.95 3.38 21.95
CA PRO A 22 -2.11 3.94 21.28
C PRO A 22 -1.74 4.42 19.88
N LYS A 23 -2.46 3.94 18.86
CA LYS A 23 -2.47 4.54 17.53
C LYS A 23 -3.55 5.61 17.48
N VAL A 24 -3.15 6.85 17.22
CA VAL A 24 -4.05 8.01 17.13
C VAL A 24 -4.17 8.41 15.68
N LYS A 25 -5.39 8.38 15.14
CA LYS A 25 -5.70 8.89 13.81
C LYS A 25 -6.57 10.13 13.93
N ASP A 26 -6.11 11.25 13.39
CA ASP A 26 -6.84 12.52 13.33
C ASP A 26 -7.34 12.80 11.92
N TYR A 27 -8.55 13.34 11.82
CA TYR A 27 -9.23 13.65 10.57
C TYR A 27 -9.51 15.15 10.53
N ILE A 28 -8.66 15.92 9.86
CA ILE A 28 -8.74 17.39 9.83
C ILE A 28 -8.94 17.85 8.38
N GLY A 29 -10.21 18.03 8.01
CA GLY A 29 -10.59 18.35 6.64
C GLY A 29 -10.12 17.26 5.67
N ASP A 30 -9.36 17.67 4.66
CA ASP A 30 -8.80 16.75 3.66
C ASP A 30 -7.54 16.02 4.13
N ILE A 31 -7.00 16.34 5.31
CA ILE A 31 -5.75 15.76 5.81
C ILE A 31 -6.04 14.78 6.95
N ASP A 32 -5.55 13.56 6.81
CA ASP A 32 -5.48 12.58 7.87
C ASP A 32 -4.07 12.58 8.48
N TYR A 33 -4.00 12.49 9.80
CA TYR A 33 -2.75 12.31 10.54
C TYR A 33 -2.75 10.98 11.27
N LEU A 34 -1.61 10.31 11.32
CA LEU A 34 -1.36 9.14 12.14
C LEU A 34 -0.23 9.46 13.10
N ASN A 35 -0.53 9.46 14.41
CA ASN A 35 0.41 9.80 15.47
C ASN A 35 1.14 11.14 15.23
N GLU A 36 0.39 12.19 14.88
CA GLU A 36 0.87 13.55 14.59
C GLU A 36 1.60 13.73 13.24
N ASP A 37 1.98 12.65 12.56
CA ASP A 37 2.51 12.70 11.19
C ASP A 37 1.40 12.70 10.14
N ILE A 38 1.61 13.38 9.01
CA ILE A 38 0.69 13.33 7.87
C ILE A 38 0.64 11.90 7.33
N ASP A 39 -0.55 11.31 7.32
CA ASP A 39 -0.86 10.00 6.76
C ASP A 39 -1.36 10.16 5.32
N LYS A 40 -2.43 10.96 5.13
CA LYS A 40 -3.06 11.15 3.81
C LYS A 40 -3.51 12.58 3.57
N ILE A 41 -3.38 13.03 2.33
CA ILE A 41 -3.98 14.27 1.83
C ILE A 41 -4.99 13.88 0.77
N LYS A 42 -6.28 14.01 1.07
CA LYS A 42 -7.38 13.63 0.19
C LYS A 42 -7.64 14.71 -0.85
N HIS A 43 -8.12 14.30 -2.00
CA HIS A 43 -8.62 15.18 -3.04
C HIS A 43 -9.81 14.52 -3.75
N GLN A 44 -10.48 15.24 -4.64
CA GLN A 44 -11.71 14.78 -5.30
C GLN A 44 -11.57 13.40 -5.97
N ASN A 45 -10.40 13.12 -6.52
CA ASN A 45 -10.12 11.94 -7.33
C ASN A 45 -9.28 10.88 -6.59
N GLY A 46 -9.07 11.01 -5.28
CA GLY A 46 -8.28 10.04 -4.52
C GLY A 46 -7.55 10.67 -3.35
N TYR A 47 -6.30 10.28 -3.14
CA TYR A 47 -5.48 10.78 -2.05
C TYR A 47 -3.98 10.65 -2.34
N ILE A 48 -3.21 11.53 -1.71
CA ILE A 48 -1.76 11.48 -1.66
C ILE A 48 -1.39 10.86 -0.32
N GLN A 49 -0.46 9.91 -0.30
CA GLN A 49 0.10 9.35 0.94
C GLN A 49 1.61 9.32 0.85
N LYS A 50 2.31 9.29 1.99
CA LYS A 50 3.74 9.02 1.98
C LYS A 50 3.98 7.62 1.40
N LYS A 51 4.85 7.52 0.39
CA LYS A 51 5.37 6.25 -0.12
C LYS A 51 6.41 5.80 0.90
N ASP A 52 6.02 4.91 1.80
CA ASP A 52 6.97 4.26 2.70
C ASP A 52 7.96 3.49 1.84
N TYR A 53 9.16 4.03 1.68
CA TYR A 53 10.19 3.42 0.85
C TYR A 53 10.61 2.07 1.37
N CYS A 54 10.51 1.86 2.68
CA CYS A 54 10.75 0.58 3.30
C CYS A 54 9.96 0.58 4.61
N ASN A 55 9.33 -0.56 4.90
CA ASN A 55 8.82 -0.82 6.23
C ASN A 55 9.87 -1.62 7.02
N PRO A 56 10.46 -1.07 8.09
CA PRO A 56 11.56 -1.67 8.85
C PRO A 56 11.14 -2.92 9.65
N THR A 57 9.87 -3.32 9.56
CA THR A 57 9.35 -4.56 10.17
C THR A 57 8.79 -5.54 9.14
N LEU A 58 8.70 -5.14 7.87
CA LEU A 58 8.14 -5.97 6.82
C LEU A 58 9.12 -7.07 6.43
N GLN A 59 8.64 -8.31 6.45
CA GLN A 59 9.29 -9.45 5.83
C GLN A 59 8.57 -9.76 4.52
N LEU A 60 9.28 -9.67 3.40
CA LEU A 60 8.74 -9.85 2.07
C LEU A 60 9.12 -11.23 1.53
N HIS A 61 8.13 -11.98 1.06
CA HIS A 61 8.32 -13.26 0.39
C HIS A 61 7.95 -13.13 -1.08
N LEU A 62 8.92 -13.33 -1.96
CA LEU A 62 8.79 -13.17 -3.40
C LEU A 62 8.93 -14.52 -4.10
N SER A 63 7.94 -14.87 -4.91
CA SER A 63 7.88 -16.10 -5.68
C SER A 63 7.54 -15.82 -7.14
N ASP A 64 7.50 -16.89 -7.93
CA ASP A 64 7.05 -16.88 -9.32
C ASP A 64 7.92 -15.99 -10.22
N ASN A 65 7.32 -15.49 -11.31
CA ASN A 65 7.99 -14.65 -12.28
C ASN A 65 7.92 -13.17 -11.87
N GLU A 66 8.99 -12.43 -12.15
CA GLU A 66 8.95 -10.98 -12.19
C GLU A 66 8.44 -10.54 -13.57
N GLU A 67 7.15 -10.21 -13.66
CA GLU A 67 6.52 -9.82 -14.92
C GLU A 67 6.95 -8.42 -15.40
N ILE A 68 7.30 -7.53 -14.49
CA ILE A 68 7.66 -6.14 -14.78
C ILE A 68 8.84 -5.68 -13.93
N SER A 69 9.62 -4.72 -14.43
CA SER A 69 10.77 -4.20 -13.69
C SER A 69 10.31 -3.42 -12.46
N LEU A 70 10.66 -3.92 -11.28
CA LEU A 70 10.27 -3.34 -9.99
C LEU A 70 11.41 -3.35 -8.98
N ASP A 71 11.36 -2.38 -8.08
CA ASP A 71 12.24 -2.31 -6.92
C ASP A 71 11.48 -2.69 -5.65
N TYR A 72 12.08 -3.56 -4.85
CA TYR A 72 11.52 -4.09 -3.61
C TYR A 72 12.30 -3.61 -2.41
N TYR A 73 11.54 -3.31 -1.36
CA TYR A 73 12.07 -2.72 -0.15
C TYR A 73 11.39 -3.32 1.08
N ALA A 74 12.17 -3.85 2.01
CA ALA A 74 11.65 -4.49 3.23
C ALA A 74 12.74 -4.54 4.32
N SER A 75 12.40 -4.92 5.56
CA SER A 75 13.44 -5.25 6.54
C SER A 75 14.11 -6.58 6.16
N GLY A 76 13.35 -7.59 5.75
CA GLY A 76 13.89 -8.83 5.18
C GLY A 76 13.20 -9.23 3.89
N ILE A 77 13.97 -9.72 2.92
CA ILE A 77 13.47 -10.22 1.64
C ILE A 77 13.88 -11.69 1.47
N PHE A 78 12.91 -12.57 1.23
CA PHE A 78 13.12 -13.98 0.91
C PHE A 78 12.59 -14.26 -0.49
N SER A 79 13.42 -14.73 -1.40
CA SER A 79 13.07 -14.78 -2.82
C SER A 79 13.39 -16.14 -3.45
N THR A 80 12.39 -16.76 -4.08
CA THR A 80 12.55 -17.84 -5.07
C THR A 80 12.27 -17.35 -6.50
N ARG A 81 12.28 -16.03 -6.70
CA ARG A 81 11.77 -15.37 -7.92
C ARG A 81 12.64 -15.62 -9.15
N ILE A 82 11.99 -15.66 -10.31
CA ILE A 82 12.65 -15.69 -11.62
C ILE A 82 12.50 -14.30 -12.25
N ILE A 83 13.60 -13.61 -12.52
CA ILE A 83 13.56 -12.25 -13.08
C ILE A 83 13.30 -12.31 -14.59
N ASN A 84 12.05 -12.58 -14.96
CA ASN A 84 11.58 -12.75 -16.34
C ASN A 84 10.05 -12.69 -16.40
N PRO A 85 9.44 -11.96 -17.36
CA PRO A 85 10.03 -11.16 -18.44
C PRO A 85 10.66 -9.82 -18.05
N ALA A 86 10.61 -9.38 -16.79
CA ALA A 86 11.21 -8.12 -16.34
C ALA A 86 12.67 -7.96 -16.79
N ASP A 87 13.09 -6.73 -17.11
CA ASP A 87 14.46 -6.43 -17.51
C ASP A 87 15.39 -6.24 -16.31
N SER A 88 14.86 -5.71 -15.22
CA SER A 88 15.64 -5.43 -14.03
C SER A 88 14.81 -5.48 -12.75
N THR A 89 15.44 -5.90 -11.66
CA THR A 89 14.86 -5.82 -10.32
C THR A 89 15.92 -5.42 -9.31
N LYS A 90 15.55 -4.58 -8.35
CA LYS A 90 16.40 -4.22 -7.21
C LYS A 90 15.77 -4.66 -5.89
N TYR A 91 16.53 -5.32 -5.04
CA TYR A 91 16.18 -5.60 -3.65
C TYR A 91 16.99 -4.69 -2.74
N LEU A 92 16.35 -3.87 -1.93
CA LEU A 92 16.97 -3.12 -0.84
C LEU A 92 16.38 -3.61 0.48
N ALA A 93 17.21 -4.14 1.37
CA ALA A 93 16.74 -4.57 2.69
C ALA A 93 17.53 -3.96 3.85
N GLU A 94 16.90 -3.87 5.02
CA GLU A 94 17.58 -3.39 6.24
C GLU A 94 18.35 -4.51 6.93
N ASP A 95 17.71 -5.66 7.14
CA ASP A 95 18.25 -6.78 7.91
C ASP A 95 18.85 -7.86 7.01
N SER A 96 18.11 -8.32 5.99
CA SER A 96 18.58 -9.44 5.17
C SER A 96 17.93 -9.56 3.78
N ILE A 97 18.70 -10.08 2.82
CA ILE A 97 18.21 -10.59 1.55
C ILE A 97 18.62 -12.05 1.46
N THR A 98 17.64 -12.94 1.40
CA THR A 98 17.82 -14.40 1.33
C THR A 98 17.31 -14.91 -0.01
N LEU A 99 18.24 -15.29 -0.89
CA LEU A 99 17.93 -15.95 -2.16
C LEU A 99 17.80 -17.45 -1.91
N LEU A 100 16.59 -17.96 -2.08
CA LEU A 100 16.23 -19.36 -1.86
C LEU A 100 16.44 -20.18 -3.14
N PRO A 101 16.58 -21.52 -3.03
CA PRO A 101 16.63 -22.38 -4.21
C PRO A 101 15.49 -22.09 -5.18
N LYS A 102 15.79 -22.11 -6.48
CA LYS A 102 14.95 -21.67 -7.62
C LYS A 102 14.98 -20.17 -7.94
N PHE A 103 15.66 -19.33 -7.15
CA PHE A 103 15.94 -17.97 -7.60
C PHE A 103 16.80 -17.99 -8.87
N GLU A 104 16.36 -17.27 -9.91
CA GLU A 104 17.03 -17.26 -11.21
C GLU A 104 17.00 -15.86 -11.84
N VAL A 105 18.13 -15.48 -12.44
CA VAL A 105 18.26 -14.27 -13.26
C VAL A 105 18.74 -14.72 -14.65
N PRO A 106 17.84 -14.81 -15.65
CA PRO A 106 18.22 -15.21 -17.00
C PRO A 106 19.25 -14.27 -17.63
N VAL A 107 19.96 -14.77 -18.65
CA VAL A 107 20.97 -13.99 -19.38
C VAL A 107 20.36 -12.73 -19.97
N GLY A 108 21.03 -11.60 -19.75
CA GLY A 108 20.60 -10.28 -20.25
C GLY A 108 19.68 -9.52 -19.29
N LYS A 109 19.31 -10.11 -18.15
CA LYS A 109 18.52 -9.47 -17.09
C LYS A 109 19.40 -8.94 -15.97
N ILE A 110 18.91 -7.95 -15.24
CA ILE A 110 19.67 -7.29 -14.16
C ILE A 110 19.02 -7.57 -12.81
N PHE A 111 19.84 -7.98 -11.85
CA PHE A 111 19.46 -8.06 -10.45
C PHE A 111 20.43 -7.26 -9.61
N LEU A 112 19.91 -6.31 -8.84
CA LEU A 112 20.67 -5.52 -7.87
C LEU A 112 20.18 -5.86 -6.47
N ALA A 113 21.12 -5.99 -5.52
CA ALA A 113 20.81 -6.23 -4.13
C ALA A 113 21.68 -5.33 -3.26
N ASP A 114 21.08 -4.71 -2.24
CA ASP A 114 21.79 -3.87 -1.30
C ASP A 114 21.22 -4.02 0.11
N ILE A 115 22.09 -3.94 1.12
CA ILE A 115 21.71 -3.90 2.53
C ILE A 115 22.01 -2.49 3.04
N GLY A 116 20.98 -1.77 3.45
CA GLY A 116 21.10 -0.38 3.84
C GLY A 116 19.98 0.09 4.74
N THR A 117 20.21 1.20 5.43
CA THR A 117 19.18 1.78 6.31
C THR A 117 18.03 2.34 5.48
N CYS A 118 16.82 1.90 5.81
CA CYS A 118 15.57 2.26 5.12
C CYS A 118 15.27 3.76 5.06
N ASN A 119 15.89 4.56 5.95
CA ASN A 119 15.67 5.99 6.07
C ASN A 119 16.48 6.85 5.06
N SER A 120 17.20 6.22 4.11
CA SER A 120 18.12 6.91 3.21
C SER A 120 17.50 7.36 1.88
N GLN A 121 16.24 7.03 1.61
CA GLN A 121 15.53 7.49 0.41
C GLN A 121 14.70 8.72 0.73
N PRO A 122 14.56 9.69 -0.21
CA PRO A 122 13.73 10.86 0.02
C PRO A 122 12.28 10.42 0.22
N ASP A 123 11.62 10.97 1.25
CA ASP A 123 10.17 10.88 1.42
C ASP A 123 9.50 11.26 0.10
N ARG A 124 8.99 10.28 -0.65
CA ARG A 124 8.20 10.53 -1.85
C ARG A 124 6.73 10.44 -1.51
N TRP A 125 5.95 11.25 -2.18
CA TRP A 125 4.51 11.22 -2.12
C TRP A 125 3.99 10.32 -3.24
N GLN A 126 3.15 9.35 -2.89
CA GLN A 126 2.43 8.52 -3.85
C GLN A 126 1.06 9.13 -4.11
N TYR A 127 0.72 9.32 -5.38
CA TYR A 127 -0.58 9.81 -5.82
C TYR A 127 -1.48 8.63 -6.15
N ASN A 128 -2.50 8.43 -5.32
CA ASN A 128 -3.46 7.35 -5.49
C ASN A 128 -4.75 7.93 -6.06
N TYR A 129 -5.22 7.36 -7.16
CA TYR A 129 -6.45 7.75 -7.83
C TYR A 129 -7.54 6.70 -7.61
N THR A 130 -8.78 7.17 -7.54
CA THR A 130 -9.95 6.33 -7.29
C THR A 130 -10.95 6.46 -8.42
N ILE A 131 -11.39 5.33 -8.99
CA ILE A 131 -12.57 5.28 -9.85
C ILE A 131 -13.77 4.96 -8.97
N LYS A 132 -14.79 5.79 -9.04
CA LYS A 132 -16.04 5.63 -8.30
C LYS A 132 -17.17 5.23 -9.24
N ASP A 133 -18.11 4.44 -8.74
CA ASP A 133 -19.37 4.21 -9.44
C ASP A 133 -20.29 5.44 -9.35
N HIS A 134 -21.47 5.35 -10.00
CA HIS A 134 -22.47 6.41 -10.03
C HIS A 134 -23.09 6.76 -8.65
N LEU A 135 -22.88 5.91 -7.63
CA LEU A 135 -23.31 6.15 -6.25
C LEU A 135 -22.17 6.67 -5.37
N GLY A 136 -20.96 6.81 -5.92
CA GLY A 136 -19.79 7.30 -5.22
C GLY A 136 -18.98 6.22 -4.51
N ASN A 137 -19.30 4.93 -4.68
CA ASN A 137 -18.51 3.85 -4.09
C ASN A 137 -17.21 3.66 -4.89
N THR A 138 -16.09 3.54 -4.19
CA THR A 138 -14.78 3.28 -4.82
C THR A 138 -14.73 1.89 -5.42
N ARG A 139 -14.57 1.76 -6.73
CA ARG A 139 -14.44 0.48 -7.44
C ARG A 139 -12.99 0.08 -7.70
N VAL A 140 -12.12 1.05 -7.97
CA VAL A 140 -10.72 0.81 -8.28
C VAL A 140 -9.87 1.87 -7.59
N VAL A 141 -8.75 1.45 -7.00
CA VAL A 141 -7.67 2.33 -6.55
C VAL A 141 -6.42 1.98 -7.34
N PHE A 142 -5.75 2.98 -7.91
CA PHE A 142 -4.52 2.79 -8.68
C PHE A 142 -3.55 3.95 -8.48
N SER A 143 -2.27 3.73 -8.75
CA SER A 143 -1.18 4.72 -8.68
C SER A 143 -0.14 4.31 -9.70
N ASP A 144 0.58 5.23 -10.30
CA ASP A 144 1.84 4.90 -10.97
C ASP A 144 2.81 4.34 -9.91
N ILE A 145 2.96 3.01 -9.83
CA ILE A 145 3.70 2.35 -8.73
C ILE A 145 5.20 2.39 -9.03
N ASN A 146 5.54 2.16 -10.31
CA ASN A 146 6.91 2.07 -10.80
C ASN A 146 7.49 3.45 -11.21
N ASP A 147 6.70 4.52 -11.12
CA ASP A 147 7.07 5.90 -11.46
C ASP A 147 7.53 6.03 -12.93
N ASP A 148 6.95 5.23 -13.85
CA ASP A 148 7.32 5.21 -15.27
C ASP A 148 6.55 6.24 -16.13
N GLY A 149 5.57 6.92 -15.53
CA GLY A 149 4.74 7.94 -16.15
C GLY A 149 3.55 7.42 -16.96
N ASN A 150 3.34 6.11 -17.02
CA ASN A 150 2.18 5.46 -17.62
C ASN A 150 1.34 4.76 -16.54
N ILE A 151 0.14 4.33 -16.93
CA ILE A 151 -0.75 3.58 -16.04
C ILE A 151 -1.14 2.29 -16.76
N TYR A 152 -0.82 1.16 -16.14
CA TYR A 152 -1.13 -0.18 -16.64
C TYR A 152 -1.95 -0.99 -15.63
N PRO A 153 -2.49 -2.17 -15.98
CA PRO A 153 -3.26 -3.00 -15.03
C PRO A 153 -2.49 -3.39 -13.76
N GLU A 154 -1.17 -3.52 -13.82
CA GLU A 154 -0.26 -3.74 -12.69
C GLU A 154 -0.23 -2.59 -11.66
N ASP A 155 -0.63 -1.39 -12.05
CA ASP A 155 -0.70 -0.20 -11.18
C ASP A 155 -1.99 -0.17 -10.34
N ILE A 156 -2.88 -1.16 -10.52
CA ILE A 156 -4.09 -1.32 -9.74
C ILE A 156 -3.72 -1.84 -8.34
N LEU A 157 -3.94 -0.98 -7.34
CA LEU A 157 -3.68 -1.27 -5.93
C LEU A 157 -4.82 -2.08 -5.30
N SER A 158 -6.07 -1.80 -5.70
CA SER A 158 -7.22 -2.57 -5.25
C SER A 158 -8.41 -2.46 -6.19
N THR A 159 -9.22 -3.51 -6.20
CA THR A 159 -10.52 -3.56 -6.89
C THR A 159 -11.60 -4.00 -5.93
N HIS A 160 -12.73 -3.32 -5.95
CA HIS A 160 -13.86 -3.57 -5.08
C HIS A 160 -15.13 -3.76 -5.91
N ASP A 161 -15.83 -4.86 -5.64
CA ASP A 161 -17.13 -5.16 -6.22
C ASP A 161 -18.19 -5.04 -5.13
N TYR A 162 -19.33 -4.42 -5.41
CA TYR A 162 -20.42 -4.27 -4.45
C TYR A 162 -21.72 -4.88 -4.99
N TYR A 163 -22.46 -5.54 -4.11
CA TYR A 163 -23.85 -5.89 -4.33
C TYR A 163 -24.72 -4.62 -4.45
N PRO A 164 -25.92 -4.69 -5.05
CA PRO A 164 -26.81 -3.53 -5.24
C PRO A 164 -27.13 -2.75 -3.96
N PHE A 165 -27.03 -3.38 -2.79
CA PHE A 165 -27.30 -2.78 -1.49
C PHE A 165 -26.04 -2.42 -0.69
N GLY A 166 -24.89 -2.26 -1.36
CA GLY A 166 -23.67 -1.70 -0.78
C GLY A 166 -22.80 -2.69 0.00
N LEU A 167 -23.22 -3.96 0.13
CA LEU A 167 -22.35 -4.99 0.67
C LEU A 167 -21.19 -5.23 -0.30
N GLU A 168 -19.97 -5.19 0.19
CA GLU A 168 -18.79 -5.54 -0.59
C GLU A 168 -18.77 -7.05 -0.88
N LEU A 169 -18.64 -7.39 -2.15
CA LEU A 169 -18.40 -8.75 -2.62
C LEU A 169 -16.92 -9.07 -2.36
N SER A 170 -16.63 -9.71 -1.23
CA SER A 170 -15.29 -10.23 -0.98
C SER A 170 -15.01 -11.40 -1.93
N LYS A 171 -14.12 -11.18 -2.90
CA LYS A 171 -13.40 -12.29 -3.53
C LYS A 171 -12.32 -12.71 -2.55
N SER A 172 -12.50 -13.88 -1.95
CA SER A 172 -11.44 -14.53 -1.17
C SER A 172 -10.23 -14.76 -2.09
N GLU A 173 -9.23 -13.87 -2.05
CA GLU A 173 -7.78 -14.10 -2.20
C GLU A 173 -7.00 -12.78 -2.41
N SER A 174 -6.58 -12.12 -1.32
CA SER A 174 -5.20 -11.60 -1.09
C SER A 174 -5.12 -10.65 0.13
N PRO A 175 -3.98 -10.58 0.83
CA PRO A 175 -3.90 -10.07 2.19
C PRO A 175 -3.46 -8.59 2.24
N LYS A 176 -4.36 -7.69 2.65
CA LYS A 176 -4.10 -6.46 3.44
C LYS A 176 -5.39 -5.62 3.55
N ASP A 177 -6.41 -6.20 4.21
CA ASP A 177 -7.63 -5.45 4.54
C ASP A 177 -7.36 -4.46 5.67
N ASN A 178 -7.13 -3.20 5.32
CA ASN A 178 -7.15 -2.08 6.27
C ASN A 178 -8.05 -0.90 5.83
N PHE A 179 -8.92 -1.10 4.84
CA PHE A 179 -9.82 -0.04 4.37
C PHE A 179 -11.26 -0.30 4.83
N LYS A 180 -11.71 0.49 5.80
CA LYS A 180 -13.11 0.51 6.26
C LYS A 180 -13.81 1.72 5.65
N TYR A 181 -14.78 1.51 4.76
CA TYR A 181 -15.52 2.59 4.08
C TYR A 181 -16.98 2.74 4.54
N LEU A 182 -17.58 3.86 4.13
CA LEU A 182 -18.64 4.66 4.76
C LEU A 182 -20.05 4.06 4.96
N TYR A 183 -20.28 2.77 4.73
CA TYR A 183 -21.63 2.18 4.86
C TYR A 183 -21.70 0.93 5.76
N GLN A 184 -20.96 0.97 6.88
CA GLN A 184 -21.21 0.05 8.00
C GLN A 184 -21.78 0.81 9.21
N GLU A 185 -22.94 1.42 9.01
CA GLU A 185 -23.89 1.62 10.11
C GLU A 185 -25.17 0.86 9.79
N VAL A 186 -25.32 -0.30 10.42
CA VAL A 186 -26.63 -0.86 10.70
C VAL A 186 -26.60 -1.36 12.14
N ASN A 187 -27.16 -0.54 13.02
CA ASN A 187 -27.67 -0.77 14.39
C ASN A 187 -26.91 -1.71 15.33
#